data_AF-A0AAV0Y8S6-F1
#
_entry.id   AF-A0AAV0Y8S6-F1
#
_cell.length_a   1.000
_cell.length_b   1.000
_cell.length_c   1.000
_cell.angle_alpha   90.00
_cell.angle_beta   90.00
_cell.angle_gamma   90.00
#
_symmetry.space_group_name_H-M   'P 1'
#
loop_
_entity.id
_entity.type
_entity.pdbx_description
1 polymer ?
#
loop_
_entity_poly.entity_id
_entity_poly.type
_entity_poly.pdbx_seq_one_letter_code
_entity_poly.pdbx_strand_id
1 'polypeptide(L)' 'MINPITGSETNKKVSSMNYYSYRLMIRENEDNHILKCRRLYHKYVVDMYVKIETERLTFIRLNQTKLRSEEYIPPSRCD' A
#
# COMPACT_ATOMS: atom_id res chain seq x y z
N MET A 1 -4.34 -10.14 -12.63
CA MET A 1 -2.87 -10.06 -12.83
C MET A 1 -2.43 -11.40 -13.40
N ILE A 2 -1.80 -11.47 -14.57
CA ILE A 2 -1.37 -12.75 -15.14
C ILE A 2 0.01 -13.09 -14.59
N ASN A 3 0.18 -14.31 -14.09
CA ASN A 3 1.49 -14.77 -13.62
C ASN A 3 2.40 -14.99 -14.84
N PRO A 4 3.58 -14.34 -14.93
CA PRO A 4 4.46 -14.44 -16.10
C PRO A 4 5.13 -15.82 -16.24
N ILE A 5 5.14 -16.63 -15.17
CA ILE A 5 5.74 -17.98 -15.17
C ILE A 5 4.69 -19.03 -15.52
N THR A 6 3.47 -18.89 -14.98
CA THR A 6 2.43 -19.92 -15.12
C THR A 6 1.33 -19.57 -16.12
N GLY A 7 1.32 -18.33 -16.66
CA GLY A 7 0.31 -17.86 -17.61
C GLY A 7 -1.12 -17.75 -17.05
N SER A 8 -1.32 -18.10 -15.79
CA SER A 8 -2.64 -18.15 -15.16
C SER A 8 -3.08 -16.79 -14.62
N GLU A 9 -4.38 -16.51 -14.71
CA GLU A 9 -4.96 -15.36 -14.04
C GLU A 9 -4.88 -15.54 -12.52
N THR A 10 -4.23 -14.58 -11.87
CA THR A 10 -4.18 -14.51 -10.41
C THR A 10 -5.14 -13.42 -9.92
N ASN A 11 -6.05 -13.81 -9.02
CA ASN A 11 -6.89 -12.90 -8.23
C ASN A 11 -6.16 -12.50 -6.92
N LYS A 12 -4.85 -12.32 -6.97
CA LYS A 12 -4.08 -12.00 -5.77
C LYS A 12 -4.32 -10.53 -5.43
N LYS A 13 -4.89 -10.26 -4.25
CA LYS A 13 -4.96 -8.91 -3.70
C LYS A 13 -3.55 -8.46 -3.34
N VAL A 14 -3.15 -7.30 -3.86
CA VAL A 14 -1.86 -6.65 -3.57
C VAL A 14 -2.15 -5.32 -2.91
N SER A 15 -1.33 -4.94 -1.92
CA SER A 15 -1.41 -3.60 -1.33
C SER A 15 -0.99 -2.55 -2.35
N SER A 16 -1.46 -1.31 -2.17
CA SER A 16 -1.04 -0.20 -3.04
C SER A 16 0.46 -0.01 -2.99
N MET A 17 1.06 -0.16 -1.80
CA MET A 17 2.51 -0.08 -1.61
C MET A 17 3.28 -1.09 -2.48
N ASN A 18 2.87 -2.36 -2.47
CA ASN A 18 3.52 -3.42 -3.24
C ASN A 18 3.33 -3.24 -4.74
N TYR A 19 2.14 -2.81 -5.16
CA TYR A 19 1.86 -2.53 -6.55
C TYR A 19 2.75 -1.40 -7.08
N TYR A 20 2.85 -0.32 -6.32
CA TYR A 20 3.57 0.86 -6.73
C TYR A 20 5.08 0.72 -6.63
N SER A 21 5.60 0.04 -5.62
CA SER A 21 7.04 -0.28 -5.52
C SER A 21 7.49 -1.12 -6.71
N TYR A 22 6.69 -2.12 -7.10
CA TYR A 22 6.94 -2.92 -8.29
C TYR A 22 7.00 -2.07 -9.56
N ARG A 23 6.10 -1.08 -9.70
CA ARG A 23 6.06 -0.19 -10.88
C ARG A 23 7.23 0.80 -10.95
N LEU A 24 7.80 1.20 -9.81
CA LEU A 24 8.93 2.14 -9.76
C LEU A 24 10.30 1.45 -9.73
N MET A 25 10.34 0.15 -9.47
CA MET A 25 11.56 -0.65 -9.45
C MET A 25 12.34 -0.52 -10.77
N ILE A 26 13.65 -0.22 -10.67
CA ILE A 26 14.58 -0.19 -11.80
C ILE A 26 15.07 -1.63 -12.06
N ARG A 27 15.14 -2.02 -13.33
CA ARG A 27 15.59 -3.34 -13.78
C ARG A 27 16.53 -3.18 -14.97
N GLU A 28 17.61 -3.95 -14.99
CA GLU A 28 18.66 -3.80 -15.99
C GLU A 28 18.20 -4.07 -17.44
N ASN A 29 17.17 -4.91 -17.62
CA ASN A 29 16.67 -5.32 -18.93
C ASN A 29 15.28 -4.74 -19.29
N GLU A 30 14.74 -3.81 -18.49
CA GLU A 30 13.44 -3.19 -18.74
C GLU A 30 13.52 -1.67 -18.65
N ASP A 31 13.01 -0.98 -19.68
CA ASP A 31 12.99 0.47 -19.68
C ASP A 31 11.77 1.02 -18.91
N ASN A 32 12.02 1.65 -17.77
CA ASN A 32 10.96 2.22 -16.95
C ASN A 32 10.63 3.65 -17.42
N HIS A 33 9.70 3.72 -18.37
CA HIS A 33 9.24 4.98 -18.99
C HIS A 33 8.68 5.97 -17.97
N ILE A 34 8.08 5.49 -16.86
CA ILE A 34 7.52 6.35 -15.81
C ILE A 34 8.62 7.24 -15.21
N LEU A 35 9.81 6.69 -14.98
CA LEU A 35 10.94 7.40 -14.38
C LEU A 35 11.52 8.48 -15.32
N LYS A 36 11.28 8.36 -16.63
CA LYS A 36 11.75 9.34 -17.63
C LYS A 36 10.84 10.57 -17.72
N CYS A 37 9.61 10.47 -17.21
CA CYS A 37 8.60 11.52 -17.34
C CYS A 37 8.74 12.67 -16.32
N ARG A 38 9.95 13.22 -16.09
CA ARG A 38 10.27 14.46 -15.32
C ARG A 38 9.15 15.02 -14.41
N ARG A 39 8.44 16.07 -14.85
CA ARG A 39 7.39 16.75 -14.04
C ARG A 39 6.18 15.85 -13.74
N LEU A 40 5.85 14.96 -14.67
CA LEU A 40 4.73 14.03 -14.50
C LEU A 40 5.06 12.95 -13.48
N TYR A 41 6.32 12.50 -13.44
CA TYR A 41 6.84 11.57 -12.44
C TYR A 41 6.71 12.16 -11.02
N HIS A 42 7.10 13.42 -10.82
CA HIS A 42 6.94 14.05 -9.50
C HIS A 42 5.48 14.07 -9.02
N LYS A 43 4.53 14.41 -9.90
CA LYS A 43 3.09 14.37 -9.58
C LYS A 43 2.64 12.94 -9.25
N TYR A 44 3.05 11.99 -10.07
CA TYR A 44 2.72 10.58 -9.90
C TYR A 44 3.19 10.01 -8.55
N VAL A 45 4.43 10.32 -8.13
CA VAL A 45 4.97 9.88 -6.84
C VAL A 45 4.18 10.47 -5.67
N VAL A 46 3.81 11.75 -5.74
CA VAL A 46 2.99 12.40 -4.71
C VAL A 46 1.61 11.74 -4.61
N ASP A 47 0.94 11.52 -5.74
CA ASP A 47 -0.38 10.88 -5.77
C ASP A 47 -0.35 9.44 -5.25
N MET A 48 0.72 8.70 -5.58
CA MET A 48 0.96 7.37 -5.03
C MET A 48 1.09 7.37 -3.51
N TYR A 49 1.88 8.29 -2.97
CA TYR A 49 2.10 8.40 -1.53
C TYR A 49 0.78 8.64 -0.80
N VAL A 50 -0.06 9.55 -1.30
CA VAL A 50 -1.39 9.82 -0.75
C VAL A 50 -2.26 8.56 -0.73
N LYS A 51 -2.23 7.75 -1.80
CA LYS A 51 -2.99 6.48 -1.85
C LYS A 51 -2.50 5.48 -0.81
N ILE A 52 -1.18 5.31 -0.69
CA ILE A 52 -0.57 4.40 0.29
C ILE A 52 -0.96 4.79 1.71
N GLU A 53 -0.85 6.08 2.05
CA GLU A 53 -1.21 6.57 3.37
C GLU A 53 -2.72 6.48 3.64
N THR A 54 -3.55 6.71 2.62
CA THR A 54 -5.01 6.52 2.74
C THR A 54 -5.36 5.06 3.06
N GLU A 55 -4.70 4.09 2.40
CA GLU A 55 -4.88 2.66 2.69
C GLU A 55 -4.45 2.33 4.13
N ARG A 56 -3.30 2.87 4.59
CA ARG A 56 -2.83 2.68 5.97
C ARG A 56 -3.79 3.26 7.01
N LEU A 57 -4.27 4.48 6.82
CA LEU A 57 -5.24 5.12 7.72
C LEU A 57 -6.56 4.34 7.77
N THR A 58 -7.00 3.82 6.62
CA THR A 58 -8.19 2.97 6.53
C THR A 58 -7.99 1.68 7.31
N PHE A 59 -6.83 1.04 7.18
CA PHE A 59 -6.50 -0.17 7.94
C PHE A 59 -6.54 0.10 9.45
N ILE A 60 -5.91 1.19 9.92
CA ILE A 60 -5.93 1.56 11.35
C ILE A 60 -7.38 1.77 11.82
N ARG A 61 -8.17 2.55 11.08
CA ARG A 61 -9.58 2.83 11.43
C ARG A 61 -10.41 1.55 11.54
N LEU A 62 -10.25 0.60 10.62
CA LEU A 62 -11.03 -0.63 10.60
C LEU A 62 -10.59 -1.65 11.66
N ASN A 63 -9.33 -1.62 12.07
CA ASN A 63 -8.78 -2.54 13.07
C ASN A 63 -8.68 -1.93 14.47
N GLN A 64 -9.22 -0.72 14.66
CA GLN A 64 -9.11 0.08 15.87
C GLN A 64 -9.54 -0.68 17.15
N THR A 65 -10.55 -1.54 17.07
CA THR A 65 -11.03 -2.34 18.21
C THR A 65 -10.02 -3.38 18.67
N LYS A 66 -9.32 -4.04 17.75
CA LYS A 66 -8.24 -4.99 18.03
C LYS A 66 -6.97 -4.29 18.49
N LEU A 67 -6.70 -3.10 17.95
CA LEU A 67 -5.53 -2.29 18.31
C LEU A 67 -5.69 -1.61 19.68
N ARG A 68 -6.92 -1.34 20.13
CA ARG A 68 -7.22 -0.71 21.43
C ARG A 68 -7.54 -1.68 22.57
N SER A 69 -7.83 -2.94 22.27
CA SER A 69 -8.19 -3.93 23.30
C SER A 69 -7.04 -4.29 24.25
N GLU A 70 -5.78 -3.95 23.93
CA GLU A 70 -4.64 -4.22 24.81
C GLU A 70 -4.44 -3.14 25.90
N GLU A 71 -5.14 -1.99 25.84
CA GLU A 71 -4.90 -0.86 26.76
C GLU A 71 -6.15 -0.39 27.51
N TYR A 72 -7.32 -1.00 27.30
CA TYR A 72 -8.51 -0.65 28.08
C TYR A 72 -8.50 -1.39 29.43
N ILE A 73 -7.77 -0.87 30.40
CA ILE A 73 -8.10 -1.09 31.82
C ILE A 73 -9.37 -0.24 32.06
N PRO A 74 -10.55 -0.85 32.25
CA PRO A 74 -11.72 -0.09 32.64
C PRO A 74 -11.36 0.58 33.97
N PRO A 75 -11.67 1.88 34.18
CA PRO A 75 -11.57 2.44 35.52
C PRO A 75 -12.42 1.54 36.42
N SER A 76 -11.77 0.84 37.35
CA SER A 76 -12.46 0.13 38.42
C SER A 76 -13.40 1.15 39.04
N ARG A 77 -14.71 0.94 38.90
CA ARG A 77 -15.70 1.68 39.67
C ARG A 77 -15.29 1.51 41.13
N CYS A 78 -14.79 2.59 41.73
CA CYS A 78 -14.71 2.72 43.16
C CYS A 78 -16.15 2.92 43.63
N ASP A 79 -16.82 1.82 43.96
CA ASP A 79 -17.97 1.80 44.87
C ASP A 79 -17.45 1.55 46.30
#